data_AF-V3Z7Z7-F1
#
_entry.id   AF-V3Z7Z7-F1
#
_cell.length_a   1.000
_cell.length_b   1.000
_cell.length_c   1.000
_cell.angle_alpha   90.00
_cell.angle_beta   90.00
_cell.angle_gamma   90.00
#
_symmetry.space_group_name_H-M   'P 1'
#
loop_
_entity.id
_entity.type
_entity.pdbx_description
1 polymer ?
#
loop_
_entity_poly.entity_id
_entity_poly.type
_entity_poly.pdbx_seq_one_letter_code
_entity_poly.pdbx_strand_id
1 'polypeptide(L)'
;QNKIPNGDRVRNPCDNTIWNGVGHWNSKGAGLLNSFGEDFRTIGIHQWNSELCKHDSDGDGVSNGAELGDPNCLWTPSNNHQLASPTGHPG
;
A
#
# COMPACT_ATOMS: atom_id res chain seq x y z
N GLN A 1 -9.05 -5.26 -4.41
CA GLN A 1 -7.74 -4.62 -4.23
C GLN A 1 -6.71 -5.74 -3.97
N ASN A 2 -6.26 -6.46 -4.99
CA ASN A 2 -5.53 -7.74 -4.78
C ASN A 2 -4.08 -7.67 -5.29
N LYS A 3 -3.61 -6.47 -5.57
CA LYS A 3 -2.28 -6.22 -6.13
C LYS A 3 -1.27 -5.72 -5.10
N ILE A 4 -1.71 -5.46 -3.87
CA ILE A 4 -0.89 -4.97 -2.74
C ILE A 4 -1.31 -5.72 -1.47
N PRO A 5 -0.41 -5.87 -0.49
CA PRO A 5 -0.74 -6.47 0.82
C PRO A 5 -1.83 -5.67 1.53
N ASN A 6 -2.77 -6.36 2.19
CA ASN A 6 -3.85 -5.77 3.00
C ASN A 6 -4.61 -4.60 2.32
N GLY A 7 -4.66 -4.52 0.99
CA GLY A 7 -5.25 -3.38 0.28
C GLY A 7 -6.74 -3.16 0.56
N ASP A 8 -7.44 -4.17 1.08
CA ASP A 8 -8.83 -4.14 1.52
C ASP A 8 -9.00 -3.80 3.02
N ARG A 9 -7.89 -3.59 3.74
CA ARG A 9 -7.83 -3.41 5.20
C ARG A 9 -7.10 -2.14 5.64
N VAL A 10 -6.53 -1.39 4.69
CA VAL A 10 -5.92 -0.08 4.97
C VAL A 10 -7.00 0.88 5.46
N ARG A 11 -6.70 1.58 6.56
CA ARG A 11 -7.65 2.50 7.21
C ARG A 11 -7.32 3.94 6.88
N ASN A 12 -8.35 4.76 6.78
CA ASN A 12 -8.23 6.20 6.69
C ASN A 12 -7.73 6.76 8.04
N PRO A 13 -6.60 7.48 8.07
CA PRO A 13 -6.09 8.09 9.30
C PRO A 13 -7.06 9.09 9.96
N CYS A 14 -7.95 9.71 9.18
CA CYS A 14 -8.83 10.78 9.66
C CYS A 14 -10.13 10.28 10.30
N ASP A 15 -10.75 9.24 9.74
CA ASP A 15 -12.10 8.78 10.13
C ASP A 15 -12.18 7.27 10.41
N ASN A 16 -11.06 6.55 10.32
CA ASN A 16 -10.93 5.13 10.60
C ASN A 16 -11.74 4.20 9.68
N THR A 17 -12.32 4.73 8.59
CA THR A 17 -13.00 3.94 7.55
C THR A 17 -12.00 3.20 6.67
N ILE A 18 -12.44 2.21 5.88
CA ILE A 18 -11.56 1.46 4.98
C ILE A 18 -11.27 2.29 3.72
N TRP A 19 -9.99 2.45 3.40
CA TRP A 19 -9.52 3.13 2.20
C TRP A 19 -9.31 2.12 1.06
N ASN A 20 -10.37 1.89 0.29
CA ASN A 20 -10.37 0.91 -0.79
C ASN A 20 -9.45 1.32 -1.97
N GLY A 21 -9.18 2.61 -2.11
CA GLY A 21 -8.35 3.20 -3.17
C GLY A 21 -6.96 3.61 -2.71
N VAL A 22 -6.18 2.71 -2.08
CA VAL A 22 -4.90 3.07 -1.41
C VAL A 22 -3.94 3.89 -2.28
N GLY A 23 -3.90 3.67 -3.60
CA GLY A 23 -3.08 4.46 -4.53
C GLY A 23 -3.71 5.76 -5.04
N HIS A 24 -4.78 6.26 -4.42
CA HIS A 24 -5.51 7.45 -4.85
C HIS A 24 -5.85 8.33 -3.65
N TRP A 25 -5.91 9.65 -3.88
CA TRP A 25 -6.43 10.62 -2.91
C TRP A 25 -7.91 10.42 -2.58
N ASN A 26 -8.66 9.76 -3.45
CA ASN A 26 -10.03 9.37 -3.20
C ASN A 26 -10.05 7.98 -2.54
N SER A 27 -10.63 7.88 -1.34
CA SER A 27 -10.74 6.60 -0.60
C SER A 27 -11.53 5.51 -1.31
N LYS A 28 -12.38 5.88 -2.26
CA LYS A 28 -13.11 4.92 -3.13
C LYS A 28 -12.28 4.49 -4.35
N GLY A 29 -11.10 5.07 -4.55
CA GLY A 29 -10.26 4.91 -5.74
C GLY A 29 -10.64 5.86 -6.87
N ALA A 30 -9.94 5.69 -8.00
CA ALA A 30 -10.03 6.54 -9.19
C ALA A 30 -9.61 8.00 -8.96
N GLY A 31 -9.50 8.76 -10.05
CA GLY A 31 -8.99 10.12 -10.01
C GLY A 31 -7.48 10.18 -9.80
N LEU A 32 -7.02 11.26 -9.17
CA LEU A 32 -5.59 11.54 -8.98
C LEU A 32 -4.93 10.47 -8.10
N LEU A 33 -3.72 10.07 -8.49
CA LEU A 33 -2.86 9.21 -7.69
C LEU A 33 -2.27 10.03 -6.54
N ASN A 34 -2.10 9.38 -5.38
CA ASN A 34 -1.21 9.86 -4.33
C ASN A 34 0.22 9.38 -4.61
N SER A 35 1.17 9.73 -3.74
CA SER A 35 2.57 9.36 -3.91
C SER A 35 2.74 7.84 -4.06
N PHE A 36 2.08 7.05 -3.20
CA PHE A 36 2.04 5.59 -3.35
C PHE A 36 1.56 5.11 -4.71
N GLY A 37 0.47 5.69 -5.22
CA GLY A 37 -0.11 5.31 -6.50
C GLY A 37 0.82 5.61 -7.68
N GLU A 38 1.55 6.72 -7.61
CA GLU A 38 2.58 7.08 -8.57
C GLU A 38 3.74 6.08 -8.53
N ASP A 39 4.24 5.74 -7.34
CA ASP A 39 5.32 4.77 -7.18
C ASP A 39 4.89 3.35 -7.53
N PHE A 40 3.64 2.98 -7.24
CA PHE A 40 3.06 1.73 -7.70
C PHE A 40 3.05 1.65 -9.23
N ARG A 41 2.87 2.79 -9.92
CA ARG A 41 2.96 2.87 -11.39
C ARG A 41 4.40 2.85 -11.89
N THR A 42 5.33 3.58 -11.27
CA THR A 42 6.68 3.82 -11.79
C THR A 42 7.73 2.83 -11.27
N ILE A 43 7.75 2.57 -9.96
CA ILE A 43 8.66 1.63 -9.28
C ILE A 43 8.08 0.22 -9.31
N GLY A 44 6.79 0.12 -9.00
CA GLY A 44 6.06 -1.15 -9.01
C GLY A 44 5.78 -1.70 -10.41
N ILE A 45 5.79 -0.86 -11.44
CA ILE A 45 5.32 -1.19 -12.80
C ILE A 45 3.92 -1.86 -12.75
N HIS A 46 3.03 -1.28 -11.96
CA HIS A 46 1.68 -1.77 -11.66
C HIS A 46 1.61 -3.10 -10.90
N GLN A 47 2.67 -3.47 -10.19
CA GLN A 47 2.78 -4.69 -9.39
C GLN A 47 3.42 -4.40 -8.03
N TRP A 48 3.06 -5.19 -7.03
CA TRP A 48 3.81 -5.23 -5.78
C TRP A 48 5.13 -5.96 -6.00
N ASN A 49 6.24 -5.29 -5.71
CA ASN A 49 7.58 -5.85 -5.79
C ASN A 49 8.41 -5.41 -4.58
N SER A 50 9.57 -6.04 -4.39
CA SER A 50 10.42 -5.76 -3.22
C SER A 50 11.01 -4.34 -3.20
N GLU A 51 11.10 -3.67 -4.35
CA GLU A 51 11.59 -2.30 -4.43
C GLU A 51 10.54 -1.32 -3.91
N LEU A 52 9.31 -1.40 -4.45
CA LEU A 52 8.16 -0.65 -3.97
C LEU A 52 7.90 -0.93 -2.48
N CYS A 53 7.96 -2.19 -2.05
CA CYS A 53 7.74 -2.55 -0.65
C CYS A 53 8.71 -1.86 0.33
N LYS A 54 9.97 -1.67 -0.08
CA LYS A 54 10.99 -1.00 0.75
C LYS A 54 11.00 0.51 0.60
N HIS A 55 10.27 1.04 -0.38
CA HIS A 55 10.14 2.47 -0.59
C HIS A 55 9.25 3.09 0.48
N ASP A 56 9.51 4.36 0.78
CA ASP A 56 8.73 5.21 1.67
C ASP A 56 8.12 6.29 0.76
N SER A 57 6.89 6.08 0.29
CA SER A 57 6.33 6.86 -0.82
C SER A 57 5.82 8.23 -0.37
N ASP A 58 5.27 8.33 0.84
CA ASP A 58 4.77 9.59 1.39
C ASP A 58 5.80 10.32 2.28
N GLY A 59 6.93 9.70 2.57
CA GLY A 59 8.09 10.32 3.22
C GLY A 59 7.92 10.47 4.73
N ASP A 60 7.07 9.64 5.35
CA ASP A 60 6.80 9.67 6.79
C ASP A 60 7.87 8.91 7.61
N GLY A 61 8.83 8.27 6.93
CA GLY A 61 9.91 7.49 7.52
C GLY A 61 9.59 6.00 7.68
N VAL A 62 8.42 5.54 7.24
CA VAL A 62 7.99 4.14 7.28
C VAL A 62 7.92 3.59 5.85
N SER A 63 8.37 2.36 5.65
CA SER A 63 8.26 1.75 4.31
C SER A 63 6.82 1.31 4.02
N ASN A 64 6.45 1.35 2.75
CA ASN A 64 5.15 0.88 2.24
C ASN A 64 4.82 -0.53 2.77
N GLY A 65 5.83 -1.41 2.78
CA GLY A 65 5.69 -2.78 3.30
C GLY A 65 5.35 -2.81 4.78
N ALA A 66 6.04 -2.01 5.60
CA ALA A 66 5.75 -1.96 7.03
C ALA A 66 4.32 -1.45 7.30
N GLU A 67 3.89 -0.40 6.59
CA GLU A 67 2.54 0.15 6.74
C GLU A 67 1.44 -0.81 6.26
N LEU A 68 1.67 -1.52 5.16
CA LEU A 68 0.73 -2.49 4.61
C LEU A 68 0.80 -3.86 5.29
N GLY A 69 1.64 -4.05 6.31
CA GLY A 69 1.75 -5.28 7.09
C GLY A 69 2.60 -6.39 6.45
N ASP A 70 3.45 -6.03 5.49
CA ASP A 70 4.50 -6.87 4.88
C ASP A 70 5.91 -6.24 5.07
N PRO A 71 6.41 -6.06 6.31
CA PRO A 71 7.67 -5.37 6.58
C PRO A 71 8.90 -6.10 5.98
N ASN A 72 8.78 -7.38 5.68
CA ASN A 72 9.85 -8.20 5.11
C ASN A 72 9.76 -8.34 3.58
N CYS A 73 8.76 -7.73 2.93
CA CYS A 73 8.56 -7.78 1.49
C CYS A 73 8.45 -9.20 0.93
N LEU A 74 7.73 -10.06 1.65
CA LEU A 74 7.57 -11.47 1.33
C LEU A 74 6.24 -11.76 0.66
N TRP A 75 5.26 -10.87 0.73
CA TRP A 75 3.95 -11.09 0.15
C TRP A 75 3.99 -11.07 -1.36
N THR A 76 3.25 -11.99 -1.96
CA THR A 76 2.92 -11.98 -3.39
C THR A 76 1.45 -12.33 -3.56
N PRO A 77 0.83 -11.96 -4.70
CA PRO A 77 -0.57 -12.32 -4.97
C PRO A 77 -0.84 -13.84 -4.99
N SER A 78 0.20 -14.65 -5.15
CA SER A 78 0.12 -16.12 -5.26
C SER A 78 0.54 -16.86 -3.99
N ASN A 79 0.99 -16.17 -2.95
CA ASN A 79 1.42 -16.80 -1.71
C ASN A 79 0.48 -16.54 -0.55
N ASN A 80 0.36 -17.54 0.35
CA ASN A 80 -0.40 -17.42 1.59
C ASN A 80 0.50 -16.86 2.72
N HIS A 81 1.32 -15.85 2.42
CA HIS A 81 2.16 -15.24 3.44
C HIS A 81 1.30 -14.58 4.51
N GLN A 82 1.60 -14.82 5.78
CA GLN A 82 0.85 -14.24 6.87
C GLN A 82 1.25 -12.78 7.06
N LEU A 83 0.35 -11.88 6.65
CA LEU A 83 0.54 -10.45 6.85
C LEU A 83 0.24 -10.04 8.30
N ALA A 84 1.01 -9.06 8.78
CA ALA A 84 0.62 -8.32 9.97
C ALA A 84 -0.61 -7.45 9.66
N SER A 85 -1.23 -6.88 10.70
CA SER A 85 -2.25 -5.85 10.47
C SER A 85 -1.59 -4.60 9.88
N PRO A 86 -2.22 -3.93 8.89
CA PRO A 86 -1.68 -2.68 8.38
C PRO A 86 -1.68 -1.63 9.49
N THR A 87 -0.59 -0.88 9.59
CA THR A 87 -0.36 0.11 10.65
C THR A 87 -0.43 1.54 10.16
N GLY A 88 -0.41 1.77 8.85
CA GLY A 88 -0.34 3.09 8.23
C GLY A 88 -1.07 3.17 6.89
N HIS A 89 -0.82 4.26 6.17
CA HIS A 89 -1.34 4.52 4.83
C HIS A 89 -0.21 5.11 3.97
N PRO A 90 0.29 4.39 2.94
CA PRO A 90 1.58 4.70 2.29
C PRO A 90 1.61 5.92 1.38
N GLY A 91 0.61 6.80 1.43
CA GLY A 91 0.31 7.77 0.38
C GLY A 91 -0.83 8.72 0.68
#